data_AF-A0A2S8V967-F1
#
_entry.id   AF-A0A2S8V967-F1
#
_cell.length_a   1.000
_cell.length_b   1.000
_cell.length_c   1.000
_cell.angle_alpha   90.00
_cell.angle_beta   90.00
_cell.angle_gamma   90.00
#
_symmetry.space_group_name_H-M   'P 1'
#
loop_
_entity.id
_entity.type
_entity.pdbx_description
1 polymer ?
#
loop_
_entity_poly.entity_id
_entity_poly.type
_entity_poly.pdbx_seq_one_letter_code
_entity_poly.pdbx_strand_id
1 'polypeptide(L)'
;MTDTVRKNPLCLLWTLPYLLCGVFSHLLNDPVSHALFVWLPPGVAVGAYLLSPRRNWLLLAAGFFCAQLLLTLGTRGQPATAIVFALTGSLSSLLAAWTVQRLSPRAEGPGFVAALLAGAVAGAASSALMGGGWLWLTQDAHALVRLRTWVTAYLAGVLILAPALTGWAQFRPRRSGGPRMRDLLIGAAAYALMIVSTFMTFDGDMIQNLPYVVSFELTYLPLVFAVLIALVWGTPGGTLAMVTLMLMALYQSAQGEGPFVEANDPWHVLLATQVYLVITALLLLLVNTLRGARAQALESAERWRGRFDLALAGSHQLMYRFNPHDGKLELAGDLQDAFGLPASAITDLASLTAHAHPEDRSRLAMHWAARRAGAQDRTPLLFRVAHSAGGWRLVSDRGSPLSDFDGSVAVVAGMWRLGEIEREPADASQ
;
A
#
# COMPACT_ATOMS: atom_id res chain seq x y z
N MET A 1 -8.46 -34.16 22.65
CA MET A 1 -7.62 -33.15 23.31
C MET A 1 -8.18 -31.79 22.95
N THR A 2 -8.89 -31.19 23.89
CA THR A 2 -9.49 -29.85 23.77
C THR A 2 -8.37 -28.84 23.98
N ASP A 3 -7.83 -28.28 22.89
CA ASP A 3 -6.99 -27.09 22.96
C ASP A 3 -7.83 -25.96 23.57
N THR A 4 -7.66 -25.76 24.87
CA THR A 4 -8.21 -24.60 25.57
C THR A 4 -7.39 -23.40 25.10
N VAL A 5 -7.87 -22.79 24.02
CA VAL A 5 -7.27 -21.63 23.37
C VAL A 5 -7.24 -20.47 24.35
N ARG A 6 -6.13 -20.32 25.10
CA ARG A 6 -5.97 -19.28 26.12
C ARG A 6 -6.05 -17.87 25.50
N LYS A 7 -6.88 -17.00 26.10
CA LYS A 7 -6.87 -15.56 25.84
C LYS A 7 -5.51 -14.99 26.23
N ASN A 8 -4.99 -14.04 25.46
CA ASN A 8 -3.72 -13.40 25.79
C ASN A 8 -3.97 -12.11 26.61
N PRO A 9 -3.71 -12.10 27.93
CA PRO A 9 -3.94 -10.92 28.76
C PRO A 9 -3.03 -9.74 28.38
N LEU A 10 -1.90 -9.99 27.72
CA LEU A 10 -0.98 -8.93 27.26
C LEU A 10 -1.65 -7.97 26.26
N CYS A 11 -2.75 -8.38 25.62
CA CYS A 11 -3.53 -7.47 24.78
C CYS A 11 -4.07 -6.25 25.54
N LEU A 12 -4.25 -6.33 26.87
CA LEU A 12 -4.67 -5.19 27.68
C LEU A 12 -3.63 -4.07 27.73
N LEU A 13 -2.37 -4.30 27.34
CA LEU A 13 -1.37 -3.23 27.23
C LEU A 13 -1.79 -2.13 26.24
N TRP A 14 -2.69 -2.42 25.29
CA TRP A 14 -3.26 -1.42 24.39
C TRP A 14 -4.11 -0.35 25.09
N THR A 15 -4.56 -0.57 26.33
CA THR A 15 -5.28 0.47 27.09
C THR A 15 -4.37 1.63 27.49
N LEU A 16 -3.06 1.40 27.64
CA LEU A 16 -2.09 2.45 27.95
C LEU A 16 -1.96 3.50 26.83
N PRO A 17 -1.64 3.15 25.56
CA PRO A 17 -1.62 4.13 24.48
C PRO A 17 -2.98 4.76 24.22
N TYR A 18 -4.09 4.02 24.47
CA TYR A 18 -5.44 4.58 24.39
C TYR A 18 -5.65 5.71 25.42
N LEU A 19 -5.29 5.47 26.68
CA LEU A 19 -5.36 6.47 27.74
C LEU A 19 -4.45 7.66 27.47
N LEU A 20 -3.20 7.42 27.08
CA LEU A 20 -2.24 8.48 26.75
C LEU A 20 -2.76 9.36 25.61
N CYS A 21 -3.30 8.76 24.56
CA CYS A 21 -3.92 9.49 23.45
C CYS A 21 -5.15 10.28 23.90
N GLY A 22 -5.95 9.73 24.82
CA GLY A 22 -7.13 10.41 25.36
C GLY A 22 -6.78 11.62 26.21
N VAL A 23 -5.81 11.47 27.12
CA VAL A 23 -5.26 12.58 27.91
C VAL A 23 -4.65 13.64 26.99
N PHE A 24 -3.84 13.22 26.01
CA PHE A 24 -3.24 14.13 25.04
C PHE A 24 -4.28 14.92 24.24
N SER A 25 -5.32 14.24 23.74
CA SER A 25 -6.44 14.91 23.06
C SER A 25 -7.12 15.95 23.96
N HIS A 26 -7.28 15.67 25.26
CA HIS A 26 -7.86 16.64 26.21
C HIS A 26 -6.94 17.83 26.52
N LEU A 27 -5.61 17.66 26.48
CA LEU A 27 -4.65 18.76 26.65
C LEU A 27 -4.70 19.76 25.50
N LEU A 28 -5.05 19.28 24.30
CA LEU A 28 -5.21 20.08 23.09
C LEU A 28 -6.69 20.36 22.82
N ASN A 29 -7.43 20.84 23.82
CA ASN A 29 -8.78 21.34 23.60
C ASN A 29 -8.75 22.76 23.07
N ASP A 30 -9.76 23.10 22.27
CA ASP A 30 -9.98 24.49 21.85
C ASP A 30 -10.21 25.39 23.09
N PRO A 31 -9.47 26.50 23.23
CA PRO A 31 -9.52 27.34 24.42
C PRO A 31 -10.88 28.04 24.61
N VAL A 32 -11.68 28.20 23.54
CA VAL A 32 -12.96 28.94 23.57
C VAL A 32 -14.17 28.01 23.69
N SER A 33 -14.21 26.95 22.89
CA SER A 33 -15.33 26.01 22.81
C SER A 33 -15.16 24.76 23.70
N HIS A 34 -13.96 24.56 24.27
CA HIS A 34 -13.54 23.34 24.97
C HIS A 34 -13.76 22.05 24.17
N ALA A 35 -13.93 22.17 22.85
CA ALA A 35 -14.10 21.06 21.95
C ALA A 35 -12.75 20.45 21.58
N LEU A 36 -12.74 19.14 21.36
CA LEU A 36 -11.52 18.38 21.06
C LEU A 36 -11.17 18.55 19.58
N PHE A 37 -9.95 19.01 19.27
CA PHE A 37 -9.48 19.08 17.88
C PHE A 37 -9.38 17.72 17.22
N VAL A 38 -8.74 16.74 17.85
CA VAL A 38 -8.71 15.37 17.33
C VAL A 38 -8.92 14.40 18.46
N TRP A 39 -9.80 13.42 18.27
CA TRP A 39 -10.00 12.33 19.21
C TRP A 39 -9.19 11.12 18.75
N LEU A 40 -7.98 10.97 19.28
CA LEU A 40 -7.01 9.94 18.92
C LEU A 40 -7.34 8.51 19.40
N PRO A 41 -7.99 8.28 20.55
CA PRO A 41 -8.22 6.93 21.09
C PRO A 41 -8.88 5.91 20.15
N PRO A 42 -9.88 6.26 19.31
CA PRO A 42 -10.47 5.33 18.34
C PRO A 42 -9.44 4.77 17.35
N GLY A 43 -8.44 5.54 16.94
CA GLY A 43 -7.38 5.03 16.07
C GLY A 43 -6.51 3.97 16.74
N VAL A 44 -6.22 4.16 18.03
CA VAL A 44 -5.52 3.14 18.84
C VAL A 44 -6.39 1.90 18.98
N ALA A 45 -7.68 2.05 19.30
CA ALA A 45 -8.58 0.91 19.47
C ALA A 45 -8.75 0.11 18.17
N VAL A 46 -9.01 0.78 17.04
CA VAL A 46 -9.10 0.14 15.72
C VAL A 46 -7.79 -0.55 15.35
N GLY A 47 -6.64 0.12 15.52
CA GLY A 47 -5.32 -0.48 15.29
C GLY A 47 -5.09 -1.73 16.14
N ALA A 48 -5.43 -1.68 17.43
CA ALA A 48 -5.32 -2.80 18.35
C ALA A 48 -6.20 -4.00 17.94
N TYR A 49 -7.44 -3.74 17.48
CA TYR A 49 -8.34 -4.79 16.99
C TYR A 49 -7.83 -5.43 15.68
N LEU A 50 -7.23 -4.63 14.79
CA LEU A 50 -6.64 -5.12 13.54
C LEU A 50 -5.37 -5.95 13.77
N LEU A 51 -4.60 -5.61 14.80
CA LEU A 51 -3.35 -6.31 15.15
C LEU A 51 -3.55 -7.49 16.11
N SER A 52 -4.71 -7.59 16.75
CA SER A 52 -5.01 -8.65 17.72
C SER A 52 -5.95 -9.70 17.13
N PRO A 53 -5.77 -10.99 17.47
CA PRO A 53 -6.68 -12.04 17.02
C PRO A 53 -8.10 -11.82 17.59
N ARG A 54 -9.13 -12.14 16.81
CA ARG A 54 -10.56 -11.93 17.15
C ARG A 54 -10.97 -12.44 18.52
N ARG A 55 -10.36 -13.53 19.00
CA ARG A 55 -10.61 -14.10 20.33
C ARG A 55 -10.35 -13.13 21.50
N ASN A 56 -9.47 -12.15 21.31
CA ASN A 56 -9.11 -11.17 22.34
C ASN A 56 -9.98 -9.89 22.27
N TRP A 57 -10.87 -9.78 21.29
CA TRP A 57 -11.64 -8.55 21.06
C TRP A 57 -12.55 -8.18 22.24
N LEU A 58 -13.20 -9.16 22.89
CA LEU A 58 -13.99 -8.87 24.09
C LEU A 58 -13.15 -8.34 25.25
N LEU A 59 -11.91 -8.85 25.39
CA LEU A 59 -10.99 -8.38 26.43
C LEU A 59 -10.50 -6.96 26.14
N LEU A 60 -10.18 -6.67 24.87
CA LEU A 60 -9.84 -5.32 24.42
C LEU A 60 -11.00 -4.34 24.59
N ALA A 61 -12.22 -4.74 24.23
CA ALA A 61 -13.43 -3.93 24.39
C ALA A 61 -13.68 -3.57 25.86
N ALA A 62 -13.49 -4.54 26.77
CA ALA A 62 -13.57 -4.28 28.20
C ALA A 62 -12.45 -3.34 28.68
N GLY A 63 -11.23 -3.52 28.19
CA GLY A 63 -10.10 -2.63 28.50
C GLY A 63 -10.34 -1.19 28.04
N PHE A 64 -10.79 -1.00 26.80
CA PHE A 64 -11.12 0.32 26.25
C PHE A 64 -12.34 0.94 26.92
N PHE A 65 -13.34 0.13 27.29
CA PHE A 65 -14.47 0.59 28.08
C PHE A 65 -14.02 1.17 29.42
N CYS A 66 -13.19 0.43 30.18
CA CYS A 66 -12.65 0.91 31.45
C CYS A 66 -11.78 2.16 31.26
N ALA A 67 -10.92 2.18 30.24
CA ALA A 67 -10.09 3.34 29.92
C ALA A 67 -10.94 4.58 29.61
N GLN A 68 -11.97 4.44 28.77
CA GLN A 68 -12.88 5.52 28.42
C GLN A 68 -13.71 5.99 29.63
N LEU A 69 -14.13 5.07 30.49
CA LEU A 69 -14.84 5.38 31.72
C LEU A 69 -13.97 6.23 32.64
N LEU A 70 -12.70 5.85 32.84
CA LEU A 70 -11.72 6.61 33.64
C LEU A 70 -11.50 8.03 33.08
N LEU A 71 -11.31 8.17 31.77
CA LEU A 71 -11.15 9.47 31.12
C LEU A 71 -12.39 10.35 31.30
N THR A 72 -13.58 9.80 31.10
CA THR A 72 -14.82 10.57 31.14
C THR A 72 -15.22 10.95 32.57
N LEU A 73 -14.98 10.08 33.55
CA LEU A 73 -15.17 10.40 34.97
C LEU A 73 -14.25 11.52 35.44
N GLY A 74 -12.98 11.52 35.00
CA GLY A 74 -12.02 12.57 35.34
C GLY A 74 -12.36 13.96 34.80
N THR A 75 -13.17 14.05 33.74
CA THR A 75 -13.47 15.30 33.04
C THR A 75 -14.89 15.82 33.24
N ARG A 76 -15.91 14.95 33.26
CA ARG A 76 -17.33 15.35 33.20
C ARG A 76 -18.14 15.08 34.48
N GLY A 77 -17.56 14.43 35.50
CA GLY A 77 -18.13 14.27 36.84
C GLY A 77 -19.42 13.42 36.98
N GLN A 78 -20.21 13.23 35.92
CA GLN A 78 -21.47 12.49 35.95
C GLN A 78 -21.28 11.01 35.57
N PRO A 79 -21.60 10.05 36.47
CA PRO A 79 -21.35 8.64 36.23
C PRO A 79 -22.20 8.05 35.09
N ALA A 80 -23.46 8.50 34.94
CA ALA A 80 -24.34 8.04 33.87
C ALA A 80 -23.79 8.39 32.48
N THR A 81 -23.40 9.65 32.28
CA THR A 81 -22.79 10.13 31.03
C THR A 81 -21.46 9.41 30.75
N ALA A 82 -20.65 9.16 31.77
CA ALA A 82 -19.40 8.43 31.62
C ALA A 82 -19.60 6.99 31.13
N ILE A 83 -20.60 6.27 31.64
CA ILE A 83 -20.95 4.92 31.18
C ILE A 83 -21.43 4.93 29.73
N VAL A 84 -22.29 5.87 29.35
CA VAL A 84 -22.82 5.97 27.97
C VAL A 84 -21.69 6.27 26.97
N PHE A 85 -20.76 7.17 27.32
CA PHE A 85 -19.61 7.48 26.49
C PHE A 85 -18.64 6.31 26.38
N ALA A 86 -18.42 5.57 27.47
CA ALA A 86 -17.61 4.36 27.46
C ALA A 86 -18.21 3.26 26.59
N LEU A 87 -19.53 3.03 26.67
CA LEU A 87 -20.24 2.10 25.79
C LEU A 87 -20.11 2.53 24.32
N THR A 88 -20.37 3.81 24.05
CA THR A 88 -20.32 4.39 22.71
C THR A 88 -18.93 4.22 22.09
N GLY A 89 -17.87 4.69 22.77
CA GLY A 89 -16.50 4.61 22.26
C GLY A 89 -16.05 3.18 21.95
N SER A 90 -16.38 2.22 22.84
CA SER A 90 -16.03 0.81 22.65
C SER A 90 -16.80 0.17 21.50
N LEU A 91 -18.13 0.38 21.43
CA LEU A 91 -18.97 -0.20 20.37
C LEU A 91 -18.65 0.38 18.99
N SER A 92 -18.45 1.70 18.90
CA SER A 92 -18.09 2.37 17.65
C SER A 92 -16.71 1.93 17.13
N SER A 93 -15.72 1.77 18.02
CA SER A 93 -14.39 1.29 17.63
C SER A 93 -14.42 -0.18 17.20
N LEU A 94 -15.23 -1.01 17.87
CA LEU A 94 -15.45 -2.41 17.50
C LEU A 94 -16.11 -2.52 16.11
N LEU A 95 -17.17 -1.72 15.88
CA LEU A 95 -17.89 -1.68 14.61
C LEU A 95 -17.02 -1.17 13.46
N ALA A 96 -16.18 -0.16 13.71
CA ALA A 96 -15.18 0.28 12.77
C ALA A 96 -14.22 -0.86 12.39
N ALA A 97 -13.57 -1.49 13.37
CA ALA A 97 -12.63 -2.58 13.13
C ALA A 97 -13.28 -3.81 12.44
N TRP A 98 -14.51 -4.15 12.83
CA TRP A 98 -15.28 -5.22 12.20
C TRP A 98 -15.55 -4.94 10.73
N THR A 99 -15.92 -3.70 10.40
CA THR A 99 -16.17 -3.25 9.03
C THR A 99 -14.90 -3.34 8.18
N VAL A 100 -13.76 -2.88 8.70
CA VAL A 100 -12.46 -2.98 8.01
C VAL A 100 -12.12 -4.44 7.70
N GLN A 101 -12.19 -5.32 8.70
CA GLN A 101 -11.85 -6.73 8.50
C GLN A 101 -12.82 -7.48 7.57
N ARG A 102 -14.09 -7.06 7.52
CA ARG A 102 -15.08 -7.66 6.61
C ARG A 102 -14.80 -7.30 5.16
N LEU A 103 -14.41 -6.05 4.90
CA LEU A 103 -14.17 -5.54 3.55
C LEU A 103 -12.75 -5.87 3.04
N SER A 104 -11.77 -5.96 3.93
CA SER A 104 -10.38 -6.26 3.58
C SER A 104 -9.77 -7.25 4.59
N PRO A 105 -9.99 -8.58 4.41
CA PRO A 105 -9.46 -9.61 5.31
C PRO A 105 -7.93 -9.70 5.28
N ARG A 106 -7.33 -9.36 4.14
CA ARG A 106 -5.89 -9.23 3.95
C ARG A 106 -5.59 -7.73 4.02
N ALA A 107 -5.03 -7.27 5.13
CA ALA A 107 -4.80 -5.85 5.43
C ALA A 107 -3.72 -5.20 4.53
N GLU A 108 -3.88 -5.30 3.22
CA GLU A 108 -2.92 -4.87 2.21
C GLU A 108 -3.62 -4.27 0.97
N GLY A 109 -2.92 -3.37 0.29
CA GLY A 109 -3.34 -2.79 -0.99
C GLY A 109 -4.39 -1.67 -0.89
N PRO A 110 -4.88 -1.16 -2.03
CA PRO A 110 -5.82 -0.04 -2.08
C PRO A 110 -7.18 -0.37 -1.46
N GLY A 111 -7.60 -1.65 -1.50
CA GLY A 111 -8.82 -2.12 -0.85
C GLY A 111 -8.81 -1.93 0.67
N PHE A 112 -7.63 -1.94 1.30
CA PHE A 112 -7.50 -1.65 2.73
C PHE A 112 -7.81 -0.19 3.06
N VAL A 113 -7.43 0.78 2.22
CA VAL A 113 -7.74 2.20 2.44
C VAL A 113 -9.24 2.44 2.36
N ALA A 114 -9.90 1.88 1.34
CA ALA A 114 -11.35 1.96 1.20
C ALA A 114 -12.06 1.30 2.39
N ALA A 115 -11.58 0.14 2.84
CA ALA A 115 -12.10 -0.54 4.02
C ALA A 115 -11.91 0.29 5.30
N LEU A 116 -10.74 0.91 5.49
CA LEU A 116 -10.43 1.79 6.62
C LEU A 116 -11.32 3.03 6.64
N LEU A 117 -11.51 3.68 5.49
CA LEU A 117 -12.44 4.81 5.36
C LEU A 117 -13.87 4.39 5.68
N ALA A 118 -14.35 3.27 5.11
CA ALA A 118 -15.67 2.73 5.39
C ALA A 118 -15.85 2.39 6.88
N GLY A 119 -14.83 1.79 7.51
CA GLY A 119 -14.83 1.52 8.95
C GLY A 119 -14.81 2.78 9.80
N ALA A 120 -14.02 3.79 9.43
CA ALA A 120 -13.99 5.08 10.12
C ALA A 120 -15.36 5.78 10.05
N VAL A 121 -15.99 5.81 8.87
CA VAL A 121 -17.33 6.38 8.67
C VAL A 121 -18.39 5.60 9.46
N ALA A 122 -18.35 4.27 9.42
CA ALA A 122 -19.31 3.44 10.15
C ALA A 122 -19.17 3.62 11.67
N GLY A 123 -17.93 3.66 12.19
CA GLY A 123 -17.65 3.96 13.59
C GLY A 123 -18.10 5.37 14.00
N ALA A 124 -17.78 6.38 13.19
CA ALA A 124 -18.18 7.76 13.46
C ALA A 124 -19.70 7.93 13.44
N ALA A 125 -20.40 7.30 12.49
CA ALA A 125 -21.87 7.29 12.44
C ALA A 125 -22.48 6.63 13.67
N SER A 126 -21.95 5.46 14.10
CA SER A 126 -22.36 4.81 15.35
C SER A 126 -22.13 5.71 16.57
N SER A 127 -20.96 6.36 16.64
CA SER A 127 -20.60 7.25 17.75
C SER A 127 -21.51 8.47 17.79
N ALA A 128 -21.83 9.05 16.64
CA ALA A 128 -22.72 10.20 16.51
C ALA A 128 -24.16 9.85 16.91
N LEU A 129 -24.69 8.70 16.48
CA LEU A 129 -26.04 8.26 16.83
C LEU A 129 -26.18 8.03 18.34
N MET A 130 -25.23 7.34 18.96
CA MET A 130 -25.31 7.00 20.38
C MET A 130 -24.95 8.18 21.28
N GLY A 131 -23.78 8.80 21.05
CA GLY A 131 -23.29 9.91 21.87
C GLY A 131 -24.07 11.20 21.64
N GLY A 132 -24.41 11.50 20.38
CA GLY A 132 -25.28 12.62 20.03
C GLY A 132 -26.70 12.45 20.53
N GLY A 133 -27.25 11.24 20.42
CA GLY A 133 -28.58 10.91 20.97
C GLY A 133 -28.65 11.12 22.48
N TRP A 134 -27.62 10.71 23.23
CA TRP A 134 -27.54 10.98 24.66
C TRP A 134 -27.51 12.48 24.99
N LEU A 135 -26.66 13.25 24.31
CA LEU A 135 -26.56 14.69 24.54
C LEU A 135 -27.86 15.45 24.20
N TRP A 136 -28.57 14.99 23.16
CA TRP A 136 -29.88 15.53 22.80
C TRP A 136 -30.91 15.27 23.89
N LEU A 137 -30.94 14.06 24.45
CA LEU A 137 -31.82 13.71 25.57
C LEU A 137 -31.51 14.50 26.84
N THR A 138 -30.24 14.86 27.08
CA THR A 138 -29.83 15.71 28.21
C THR A 138 -29.97 17.22 27.95
N GLN A 139 -30.65 17.63 26.87
CA GLN A 139 -30.97 19.01 26.49
C GLN A 139 -29.76 19.97 26.36
N ASP A 140 -28.69 19.50 25.73
CA ASP A 140 -27.51 20.36 25.53
C ASP A 140 -27.67 21.27 24.28
N ALA A 141 -27.71 22.59 24.49
CA ALA A 141 -28.18 23.61 23.52
C ALA A 141 -27.42 23.65 22.17
N HIS A 142 -26.22 23.06 22.08
CA HIS A 142 -25.38 23.02 20.88
C HIS A 142 -25.13 21.59 20.36
N ALA A 143 -26.10 20.68 20.48
CA ALA A 143 -25.94 19.27 20.14
C ALA A 143 -25.52 19.02 18.68
N LEU A 144 -26.13 19.73 17.71
CA LEU A 144 -25.86 19.52 16.27
C LEU A 144 -24.47 19.99 15.82
N VAL A 145 -24.01 21.13 16.32
CA VAL A 145 -22.68 21.67 16.00
C VAL A 145 -21.58 20.77 16.58
N ARG A 146 -21.74 20.34 17.84
CA ARG A 146 -20.85 19.36 18.46
C ARG A 146 -20.87 18.00 17.78
N LEU A 147 -22.01 17.58 17.22
CA LEU A 147 -22.09 16.32 16.48
C LEU A 147 -21.18 16.33 15.24
N ARG A 148 -21.18 17.42 14.48
CA ARG A 148 -20.37 17.55 13.26
C ARG A 148 -18.87 17.48 13.57
N THR A 149 -18.42 18.26 14.54
CA THR A 149 -17.01 18.32 14.95
C THR A 149 -16.54 17.03 15.63
N TRP A 150 -17.45 16.32 16.28
CA TRP A 150 -17.15 15.01 16.85
C TRP A 150 -16.95 13.94 15.77
N VAL A 151 -17.79 13.89 14.73
CA VAL A 151 -17.65 12.93 13.63
C VAL A 151 -16.29 13.08 12.95
N THR A 152 -15.89 14.32 12.66
CA THR A 152 -14.59 14.62 12.02
C THR A 152 -13.41 14.33 12.94
N ALA A 153 -13.51 14.65 14.24
CA ALA A 153 -12.49 14.29 15.23
C ALA A 153 -12.28 12.77 15.33
N TYR A 154 -13.37 11.98 15.29
CA TYR A 154 -13.31 10.52 15.28
C TYR A 154 -12.64 10.00 14.01
N LEU A 155 -13.04 10.54 12.85
CA LEU A 155 -12.48 10.15 11.56
C LEU A 155 -10.97 10.40 11.50
N ALA A 156 -10.53 11.57 11.95
CA ALA A 156 -9.11 11.95 12.05
C ALA A 156 -8.34 10.95 12.91
N GLY A 157 -8.84 10.62 14.11
CA GLY A 157 -8.21 9.65 14.99
C GLY A 157 -7.98 8.30 14.32
N VAL A 158 -9.01 7.74 13.69
CA VAL A 158 -8.91 6.44 13.00
C VAL A 158 -7.96 6.49 11.82
N LEU A 159 -8.08 7.49 10.95
CA LEU A 159 -7.30 7.59 9.71
C LEU A 159 -5.82 7.95 9.96
N ILE A 160 -5.49 8.56 11.09
CA ILE A 160 -4.10 8.90 11.44
C ILE A 160 -3.44 7.72 12.18
N LEU A 161 -4.01 7.29 13.31
CA LEU A 161 -3.32 6.36 14.20
C LEU A 161 -3.48 4.89 13.83
N ALA A 162 -4.65 4.44 13.35
CA ALA A 162 -4.83 3.03 13.01
C ALA A 162 -3.82 2.55 11.94
N PRO A 163 -3.62 3.25 10.81
CA PRO A 163 -2.64 2.83 9.80
C PRO A 163 -1.19 3.07 10.24
N ALA A 164 -0.92 4.05 11.10
CA ALA A 164 0.39 4.20 11.72
C ALA A 164 0.73 2.95 12.55
N LEU A 165 -0.16 2.53 13.44
CA LEU A 165 0.06 1.35 14.27
C LEU A 165 0.21 0.06 13.43
N THR A 166 -0.66 -0.14 12.43
CA THR A 166 -0.58 -1.35 11.60
C THR A 166 0.66 -1.37 10.70
N GLY A 167 1.04 -0.23 10.14
CA GLY A 167 2.23 -0.09 9.30
C GLY A 167 3.53 -0.33 10.07
N TRP A 168 3.64 0.20 11.29
CA TRP A 168 4.82 0.02 12.14
C TRP A 168 4.90 -1.39 12.75
N ALA A 169 3.76 -2.02 13.07
CA ALA A 169 3.75 -3.40 13.57
C ALA A 169 4.24 -4.42 12.52
N GLN A 170 4.08 -4.12 11.23
CA GLN A 170 4.57 -4.96 10.13
C GLN A 170 5.98 -4.58 9.65
N PHE A 171 6.59 -3.53 10.23
CA PHE A 171 7.90 -3.07 9.83
C PHE A 171 8.96 -4.15 10.09
N ARG A 172 9.63 -4.59 9.02
CA ARG A 172 10.76 -5.53 9.09
C ARG A 172 12.00 -4.82 8.56
N PRO A 173 13.02 -4.55 9.40
CA PRO A 173 14.26 -3.97 8.93
C PRO A 173 14.90 -4.89 7.88
N ARG A 174 15.15 -4.38 6.68
CA ARG A 174 15.82 -5.13 5.62
C ARG A 174 17.25 -5.44 6.06
N ARG A 175 17.59 -6.73 6.17
CA ARG A 175 18.92 -7.22 6.61
C ARG A 175 20.06 -6.90 5.63
N SER A 176 19.75 -6.52 4.39
CA SER A 176 20.74 -6.07 3.39
C SER A 176 20.10 -5.08 2.43
N GLY A 177 20.77 -3.95 2.16
CA GLY A 177 20.26 -2.90 1.26
C GLY A 177 19.29 -1.93 1.93
N GLY A 178 19.73 -1.28 3.00
CA GLY A 178 19.02 -0.15 3.60
C GLY A 178 18.74 0.98 2.59
N PRO A 179 17.93 1.99 2.94
CA PRO A 179 17.66 3.13 2.06
C PRO A 179 18.99 3.71 1.58
N ARG A 180 19.10 3.97 0.27
CA ARG A 180 20.30 4.59 -0.29
C ARG A 180 20.54 5.90 0.45
N MET A 181 21.79 6.26 0.74
CA MET A 181 22.11 7.51 1.45
C MET A 181 21.42 8.74 0.83
N ARG A 182 21.31 8.75 -0.51
CA ARG A 182 20.55 9.75 -1.26
C ARG A 182 19.08 9.83 -0.82
N ASP A 183 18.39 8.70 -0.71
CA ASP A 183 16.98 8.65 -0.32
C ASP A 183 16.81 9.04 1.16
N LEU A 184 17.80 8.73 2.02
CA LEU A 184 17.83 9.23 3.39
C LEU A 184 17.93 10.77 3.41
N LEU A 185 18.88 11.35 2.67
CA LEU A 185 19.11 12.80 2.61
C LEU A 185 17.92 13.56 2.01
N ILE A 186 17.34 13.06 0.91
CA ILE A 186 16.16 13.69 0.29
C ILE A 186 14.98 13.66 1.26
N GLY A 187 14.74 12.53 1.93
CA GLY A 187 13.65 12.45 2.91
C GLY A 187 13.89 13.34 4.13
N ALA A 188 15.13 13.45 4.61
CA ALA A 188 15.48 14.31 5.73
C ALA A 188 15.34 15.80 5.38
N ALA A 189 15.77 16.20 4.18
CA ALA A 189 15.57 17.55 3.67
C ALA A 189 14.08 17.86 3.51
N ALA A 190 13.28 16.95 2.94
CA ALA A 190 11.84 17.11 2.84
C ALA A 190 11.16 17.18 4.22
N TYR A 191 11.62 16.40 5.20
CA TYR A 191 11.12 16.45 6.58
C TYR A 191 11.44 17.79 7.26
N ALA A 192 12.66 18.30 7.10
CA ALA A 192 13.03 19.62 7.61
C ALA A 192 12.19 20.73 6.94
N LEU A 193 12.02 20.67 5.61
CA LEU A 193 11.19 21.62 4.87
C LEU A 193 9.71 21.53 5.25
N MET A 194 9.20 20.33 5.56
CA MET A 194 7.84 20.15 6.09
C MET A 194 7.70 20.84 7.44
N ILE A 195 8.65 20.67 8.36
CA ILE A 195 8.60 21.33 9.68
C ILE A 195 8.66 22.85 9.51
N VAL A 196 9.62 23.36 8.73
CA VAL A 196 9.78 24.80 8.50
C VAL A 196 8.52 25.38 7.84
N SER A 197 8.01 24.76 6.76
CA SER A 197 6.79 25.25 6.12
C SER A 197 5.56 25.16 7.02
N THR A 198 5.44 24.10 7.85
CA THR A 198 4.32 24.00 8.79
C THR A 198 4.40 25.09 9.84
N PHE A 199 5.59 25.35 10.38
CA PHE A 199 5.81 26.44 11.32
C PHE A 199 5.46 27.77 10.66
N MET A 200 6.04 28.10 9.50
CA MET A 200 5.75 29.35 8.78
C MET A 200 4.26 29.56 8.45
N THR A 201 3.52 28.50 8.14
CA THR A 201 2.11 28.60 7.75
C THR A 201 1.15 28.66 8.95
N PHE A 202 1.50 28.00 10.07
CA PHE A 202 0.61 27.89 11.23
C PHE A 202 1.01 28.82 12.40
N ASP A 203 2.20 29.42 12.36
CA ASP A 203 2.67 30.40 13.35
C ASP A 203 2.04 31.76 13.07
N GLY A 204 1.31 32.30 14.04
CA GLY A 204 0.50 33.50 13.86
C GLY A 204 1.32 34.71 13.38
N ASP A 205 2.49 34.91 13.95
CA ASP A 205 3.34 36.08 13.70
C ASP A 205 3.89 36.13 12.26
N MET A 206 4.15 34.98 11.64
CA MET A 206 4.69 34.94 10.27
C MET A 206 3.66 35.26 9.19
N ILE A 207 2.37 34.98 9.44
CA ILE A 207 1.29 35.14 8.46
C ILE A 207 0.34 36.31 8.75
N GLN A 208 0.50 37.01 9.88
CA GLN A 208 -0.34 38.15 10.29
C GLN A 208 -0.51 39.25 9.22
N ASN A 209 0.49 39.44 8.36
CA ASN A 209 0.48 40.50 7.33
C ASN A 209 0.04 40.00 5.94
N LEU A 210 -0.28 38.72 5.79
CA LEU A 210 -0.67 38.13 4.50
C LEU A 210 -2.19 38.13 4.33
N PRO A 211 -2.70 38.33 3.10
CA PRO A 211 -4.10 38.10 2.81
C PRO A 211 -4.51 36.66 3.12
N TYR A 212 -5.73 36.47 3.63
CA TYR A 212 -6.27 35.15 4.00
C TYR A 212 -6.14 34.08 2.90
N VAL A 213 -6.33 34.48 1.63
CA VAL A 213 -6.20 33.57 0.48
C VAL A 213 -4.78 32.99 0.40
N VAL A 214 -3.76 33.82 0.63
CA VAL A 214 -2.35 33.41 0.55
C VAL A 214 -1.98 32.53 1.73
N SER A 215 -2.39 32.88 2.96
CA SER A 215 -2.15 32.05 4.15
C SER A 215 -2.82 30.68 4.03
N PHE A 216 -4.04 30.64 3.47
CA PHE A 216 -4.74 29.38 3.20
C PHE A 216 -4.02 28.54 2.13
N GLU A 217 -3.61 29.13 1.00
CA GLU A 217 -2.88 28.41 -0.06
C GLU A 217 -1.53 27.86 0.42
N LEU A 218 -0.86 28.55 1.34
CA LEU A 218 0.40 28.09 1.96
C LEU A 218 0.22 26.80 2.78
N THR A 219 -1.00 26.40 3.15
CA THR A 219 -1.26 25.12 3.85
C THR A 219 -1.00 23.89 2.99
N TYR A 220 -0.95 24.05 1.66
CA TYR A 220 -0.59 22.98 0.74
C TYR A 220 0.91 22.70 0.72
N LEU A 221 1.75 23.63 1.15
CA LEU A 221 3.21 23.47 1.10
C LEU A 221 3.72 22.36 2.05
N PRO A 222 3.32 22.31 3.34
CA PRO A 222 3.60 21.17 4.21
C PRO A 222 3.12 19.82 3.65
N LEU A 223 1.96 19.83 3.00
CA LEU A 223 1.37 18.63 2.42
C LEU A 223 2.23 18.06 1.27
N VAL A 224 2.77 18.92 0.41
CA VAL A 224 3.69 18.50 -0.65
C VAL A 224 4.91 17.79 -0.07
N PHE A 225 5.50 18.36 0.99
CA PHE A 225 6.65 17.73 1.65
C PHE A 225 6.27 16.43 2.38
N ALA A 226 5.11 16.36 3.03
CA ALA A 226 4.58 15.13 3.63
C ALA A 226 4.45 13.99 2.59
N VAL A 227 3.93 14.32 1.40
CA VAL A 227 3.83 13.37 0.28
C VAL A 227 5.22 12.95 -0.21
N LEU A 228 6.18 13.87 -0.35
CA LEU A 228 7.55 13.53 -0.72
C LEU A 228 8.20 12.58 0.30
N ILE A 229 8.00 12.80 1.59
CA ILE A 229 8.52 11.92 2.65
C ILE A 229 7.91 10.52 2.52
N ALA A 230 6.59 10.42 2.30
CA ALA A 230 5.91 9.15 2.05
C ALA A 230 6.44 8.44 0.77
N LEU A 231 6.71 9.20 -0.29
CA LEU A 231 7.27 8.69 -1.54
C LEU A 231 8.72 8.22 -1.42
N VAL A 232 9.50 8.78 -0.50
CA VAL A 232 10.92 8.42 -0.33
C VAL A 232 11.07 7.34 0.74
N TRP A 233 10.60 7.59 1.96
CA TRP A 233 10.74 6.70 3.13
C TRP A 233 9.62 5.68 3.30
N GLY A 234 8.52 5.82 2.55
CA GLY A 234 7.42 4.83 2.53
C GLY A 234 6.46 5.04 3.67
N THR A 235 5.76 3.96 4.05
CA THR A 235 4.75 3.99 5.13
C THR A 235 5.30 4.54 6.45
N PRO A 236 6.50 4.16 6.93
CA PRO A 236 7.05 4.73 8.17
C PRO A 236 7.29 6.23 8.07
N GLY A 237 7.78 6.71 6.92
CA GLY A 237 8.00 8.14 6.68
C GLY A 237 6.69 8.92 6.58
N GLY A 238 5.72 8.42 5.82
CA GLY A 238 4.42 9.10 5.68
C GLY A 238 3.64 9.17 6.99
N THR A 239 3.70 8.12 7.82
CA THR A 239 3.06 8.11 9.14
C THR A 239 3.77 9.04 10.13
N LEU A 240 5.12 9.10 10.10
CA LEU A 240 5.89 10.08 10.87
C LEU A 240 5.52 11.52 10.44
N ALA A 241 5.51 11.79 9.13
CA ALA A 241 5.13 13.09 8.59
C ALA A 241 3.72 13.50 9.03
N MET A 242 2.75 12.58 8.94
CA MET A 242 1.36 12.83 9.37
C MET A 242 1.27 13.15 10.86
N VAL A 243 1.93 12.38 11.72
CA VAL A 243 1.91 12.61 13.17
C VAL A 243 2.59 13.93 13.51
N THR A 244 3.73 14.25 12.92
CA THR A 244 4.41 15.54 13.15
C THR A 244 3.55 16.71 12.69
N LEU A 245 2.99 16.65 11.48
CA LEU A 245 2.10 17.68 10.94
C LEU A 245 0.86 17.87 11.83
N MET A 246 0.24 16.77 12.27
CA MET A 246 -0.87 16.80 13.21
C MET A 246 -0.48 17.50 14.51
N LEU A 247 0.63 17.11 15.14
CA LEU A 247 1.05 17.70 16.41
C LEU A 247 1.29 19.21 16.27
N MET A 248 1.96 19.64 15.20
CA MET A 248 2.25 21.05 14.96
C MET A 248 0.99 21.86 14.64
N ALA A 249 0.11 21.34 13.78
CA ALA A 249 -1.15 22.00 13.45
C ALA A 249 -2.03 22.13 14.69
N LEU A 250 -2.18 21.07 15.48
CA LEU A 250 -2.98 21.10 16.70
C LEU A 250 -2.41 22.01 17.78
N TYR A 251 -1.09 22.01 17.97
CA TYR A 251 -0.45 22.85 18.98
C TYR A 251 -0.60 24.34 18.68
N GLN A 252 -0.45 24.75 17.42
CA GLN A 252 -0.61 26.15 17.02
C GLN A 252 -2.08 26.56 16.99
N SER A 253 -2.97 25.70 16.47
CA SER A 253 -4.42 25.96 16.52
C SER A 253 -4.97 26.05 17.96
N ALA A 254 -4.42 25.27 18.90
CA ALA A 254 -4.80 25.37 20.32
C ALA A 254 -4.36 26.68 20.99
N GLN A 255 -3.35 27.37 20.44
CA GLN A 255 -2.94 28.71 20.87
C GLN A 255 -3.79 29.82 20.23
N GLY A 256 -4.74 29.47 19.36
CA GLY A 256 -5.51 30.43 18.58
C GLY A 256 -4.74 30.99 17.39
N GLU A 257 -3.70 30.27 16.94
CA GLU A 257 -2.88 30.65 15.79
C GLU A 257 -3.13 29.75 14.58
N GLY A 258 -2.79 30.27 13.41
CA GLY A 258 -2.78 29.53 12.17
C GLY A 258 -3.76 30.04 11.11
N PRO A 259 -3.73 29.40 9.93
CA PRO A 259 -4.33 29.91 8.70
C PRO A 259 -5.85 29.80 8.68
N PHE A 260 -6.44 29.06 9.62
CA PHE A 260 -7.88 28.82 9.71
C PHE A 260 -8.56 29.67 10.80
N VAL A 261 -7.81 30.53 11.49
CA VAL A 261 -8.33 31.35 12.59
C VAL A 261 -9.23 32.44 12.03
N GLU A 262 -10.50 32.41 12.42
CA GLU A 262 -11.46 33.47 12.15
C GLU A 262 -11.96 34.05 13.48
N ALA A 263 -11.86 35.38 13.64
CA ALA A 263 -12.18 36.08 14.89
C ALA A 263 -13.62 35.88 15.40
N ASN A 264 -14.55 35.52 14.50
CA ASN A 264 -15.98 35.43 14.81
C ASN A 264 -16.53 33.99 14.81
N ASP A 265 -15.74 32.97 14.45
CA ASP A 265 -16.21 31.57 14.40
C ASP A 265 -15.15 30.56 14.87
N PRO A 266 -15.05 30.31 16.19
CA PRO A 266 -14.15 29.29 16.75
C PRO A 266 -14.43 27.87 16.24
N TRP A 267 -15.68 27.58 15.85
CA TRP A 267 -16.05 26.27 15.31
C TRP A 267 -15.49 26.03 13.91
N HIS A 268 -15.27 27.10 13.14
CA HIS A 268 -14.64 27.04 11.84
C HIS A 268 -13.19 26.54 11.95
N VAL A 269 -12.40 27.13 12.86
CA VAL A 269 -10.99 26.77 13.09
C VAL A 269 -10.85 25.28 13.40
N LEU A 270 -11.71 24.79 14.29
CA LEU A 270 -11.76 23.40 14.72
C LEU A 270 -12.03 22.45 13.54
N LEU A 271 -13.10 22.72 12.79
CA LEU A 271 -13.52 21.87 11.69
C LEU A 271 -12.54 21.91 10.52
N ALA A 272 -12.03 23.09 10.17
CA ALA A 272 -11.06 23.28 9.09
C ALA A 272 -9.76 22.50 9.38
N THR A 273 -9.24 22.59 10.61
CA THR A 273 -8.05 21.84 11.03
C THR A 273 -8.28 20.33 10.97
N GLN A 274 -9.44 19.86 11.45
CA GLN A 274 -9.81 18.44 11.37
C GLN A 274 -9.89 17.94 9.93
N VAL A 275 -10.56 18.68 9.06
CA VAL A 275 -10.73 18.33 7.65
C VAL A 275 -9.37 18.33 6.93
N TYR A 276 -8.52 19.32 7.18
CA TYR A 276 -7.16 19.37 6.68
C TYR A 276 -6.38 18.10 7.05
N LEU A 277 -6.43 17.68 8.31
CA LEU A 277 -5.74 16.48 8.79
C LEU A 277 -6.33 15.19 8.22
N VAL A 278 -7.66 15.09 8.09
CA VAL A 278 -8.34 13.94 7.47
C VAL A 278 -7.94 13.81 6.01
N ILE A 279 -7.99 14.91 5.24
CA ILE A 279 -7.60 14.91 3.83
C ILE A 279 -6.12 14.53 3.69
N THR A 280 -5.26 15.10 4.54
CA THR A 280 -3.82 14.79 4.53
C THR A 280 -3.57 13.32 4.85
N ALA A 281 -4.23 12.76 5.87
CA ALA A 281 -4.13 11.34 6.19
C ALA A 281 -4.56 10.46 5.01
N LEU A 282 -5.70 10.77 4.37
CA LEU A 282 -6.18 10.02 3.21
C LEU A 282 -5.23 10.10 2.02
N LEU A 283 -4.69 11.28 1.72
CA LEU A 283 -3.70 11.46 0.66
C LEU A 283 -2.44 10.62 0.93
N LEU A 284 -1.89 10.68 2.14
CA LEU A 284 -0.71 9.90 2.50
C LEU A 284 -0.99 8.40 2.48
N LEU A 285 -2.17 7.95 2.91
CA LEU A 285 -2.59 6.55 2.81
C LEU A 285 -2.68 6.09 1.36
N LEU A 286 -3.28 6.89 0.48
CA LEU A 286 -3.41 6.57 -0.93
C LEU A 286 -2.03 6.50 -1.60
N VAL A 287 -1.17 7.49 -1.36
CA VAL A 287 0.21 7.51 -1.88
C VAL A 287 0.99 6.28 -1.42
N ASN A 288 0.93 5.95 -0.13
CA ASN A 288 1.61 4.79 0.43
C ASN A 288 1.10 3.47 -0.15
N THR A 289 -0.21 3.33 -0.33
CA THR A 289 -0.78 2.09 -0.88
C THR A 289 -0.52 1.93 -2.37
N LEU A 290 -0.58 3.00 -3.17
CA LEU A 290 -0.23 2.97 -4.59
C LEU A 290 1.26 2.65 -4.78
N ARG A 291 2.13 3.29 -3.98
CA ARG A 291 3.56 2.98 -3.99
C ARG A 291 3.82 1.53 -3.59
N GLY A 292 3.17 1.06 -2.52
CA GLY A 292 3.28 -0.31 -2.03
C GLY A 292 2.86 -1.34 -3.09
N ALA A 293 1.71 -1.13 -3.72
CA ALA A 293 1.21 -2.00 -4.79
C ALA A 293 2.17 -2.05 -5.98
N ARG A 294 2.71 -0.90 -6.40
CA ARG A 294 3.69 -0.84 -7.49
C ARG A 294 5.00 -1.53 -7.12
N ALA A 295 5.52 -1.31 -5.92
CA ALA A 295 6.75 -1.94 -5.46
C ALA A 295 6.60 -3.46 -5.36
N GLN A 296 5.48 -3.95 -4.84
CA GLN A 296 5.17 -5.39 -4.79
C GLN A 296 5.03 -6.01 -6.19
N ALA A 297 4.41 -5.31 -7.14
CA ALA A 297 4.30 -5.77 -8.52
C ALA A 297 5.68 -5.87 -9.19
N LEU A 298 6.57 -4.89 -8.96
CA LEU A 298 7.94 -4.91 -9.48
C LEU A 298 8.77 -6.03 -8.83
N GLU A 299 8.74 -6.16 -7.51
CA GLU A 299 9.46 -7.24 -6.81
C GLU A 299 8.95 -8.63 -7.22
N SER A 300 7.64 -8.79 -7.42
CA SER A 300 7.08 -10.06 -7.87
C SER A 300 7.48 -10.37 -9.31
N ALA A 301 7.51 -9.37 -10.21
CA ALA A 301 8.01 -9.51 -11.57
C ALA A 301 9.50 -9.88 -11.60
N GLU A 302 10.35 -9.24 -10.79
CA GLU A 302 11.78 -9.58 -10.69
C GLU A 302 12.00 -10.98 -10.11
N ARG A 303 11.30 -11.36 -9.03
CA ARG A 303 11.37 -12.71 -8.47
C ARG A 303 10.84 -13.77 -9.41
N TRP A 304 9.84 -13.43 -10.23
CA TRP A 304 9.34 -14.31 -11.25
C TRP A 304 10.40 -14.47 -12.34
N ARG A 305 10.92 -13.37 -12.91
CA ARG A 305 12.00 -13.39 -13.89
C ARG A 305 13.21 -14.22 -13.44
N GLY A 306 13.73 -13.98 -12.24
CA GLY A 306 14.87 -14.75 -11.72
C GLY A 306 14.57 -16.25 -11.53
N ARG A 307 13.35 -16.62 -11.11
CA ARG A 307 12.94 -18.03 -11.05
C ARG A 307 12.81 -18.65 -12.43
N PHE A 308 12.36 -17.88 -13.42
CA PHE A 308 12.26 -18.32 -14.81
C PHE A 308 13.64 -18.53 -15.43
N ASP A 309 14.56 -17.59 -15.25
CA ASP A 309 15.93 -17.70 -15.76
C ASP A 309 16.64 -18.94 -15.16
N LEU A 310 16.45 -19.18 -13.85
CA LEU A 310 16.98 -20.39 -13.18
C LEU A 310 16.34 -21.69 -13.68
N ALA A 311 15.02 -21.69 -13.91
CA ALA A 311 14.33 -22.87 -14.42
C ALA A 311 14.77 -23.22 -15.85
N LEU A 312 14.96 -22.21 -16.71
CA LEU A 312 15.47 -22.40 -18.08
C LEU A 312 16.91 -22.92 -18.07
N ALA A 313 17.80 -22.29 -17.28
CA ALA A 313 19.19 -22.72 -17.13
C ALA A 313 19.31 -24.18 -16.62
N GLY A 314 18.54 -24.54 -15.59
CA GLY A 314 18.59 -25.89 -15.01
C GLY A 314 17.94 -27.01 -15.84
N SER A 315 17.12 -26.66 -16.84
CA SER A 315 16.39 -27.64 -17.67
C SER A 315 16.97 -27.84 -19.08
N HIS A 316 18.02 -27.08 -19.44
CA HIS A 316 18.57 -27.02 -20.80
C HIS A 316 17.47 -26.76 -21.86
N GLN A 317 16.58 -25.82 -21.56
CA GLN A 317 15.51 -25.39 -22.45
C GLN A 317 15.66 -23.91 -22.80
N LEU A 318 15.28 -23.57 -24.02
CA LEU A 318 15.07 -22.18 -24.43
C LEU A 318 13.57 -21.96 -24.57
N MET A 319 13.08 -20.81 -24.16
CA MET A 319 11.72 -20.40 -24.47
C MET A 319 11.77 -19.44 -25.65
N TYR A 320 10.79 -19.47 -26.54
CA TYR A 320 10.68 -18.47 -27.57
C TYR A 320 9.31 -17.81 -27.58
N ARG A 321 9.30 -16.59 -28.09
CA ARG A 321 8.12 -15.81 -28.40
C ARG A 321 8.26 -15.24 -29.80
N PHE A 322 7.39 -15.65 -30.70
CA PHE A 322 7.32 -15.14 -32.06
C PHE A 322 6.11 -14.22 -32.20
N ASN A 323 6.34 -12.98 -32.66
CA ASN A 323 5.28 -12.03 -33.00
C ASN A 323 5.00 -12.09 -34.51
N PRO A 324 3.81 -12.55 -34.96
CA PRO A 324 3.45 -12.60 -36.36
C PRO A 324 3.36 -11.24 -37.05
N HIS A 325 3.06 -10.15 -36.32
CA HIS A 325 2.96 -8.80 -36.89
C HIS A 325 4.33 -8.23 -37.27
N ASP A 326 5.31 -8.37 -36.38
CA ASP A 326 6.64 -7.75 -36.55
C ASP A 326 7.66 -8.73 -37.16
N GLY A 327 7.30 -10.02 -37.24
CA GLY A 327 8.19 -11.10 -37.70
C GLY A 327 9.33 -11.44 -36.73
N LYS A 328 9.36 -10.82 -35.55
CA LYS A 328 10.44 -11.01 -34.57
C LYS A 328 10.28 -12.30 -33.77
N LEU A 329 11.39 -13.00 -33.61
CA LEU A 329 11.54 -14.16 -32.74
C LEU A 329 12.44 -13.77 -31.56
N GLU A 330 11.85 -13.73 -30.37
CA GLU A 330 12.57 -13.52 -29.12
C GLU A 330 12.86 -14.88 -28.48
N LEU A 331 14.12 -15.13 -28.14
CA LEU A 331 14.55 -16.33 -27.42
C LEU A 331 14.99 -15.95 -26.01
N ALA A 332 14.48 -16.66 -25.01
CA ALA A 332 14.83 -16.52 -23.61
C ALA A 332 15.56 -17.78 -23.12
N GLY A 333 16.71 -17.59 -22.47
CA GLY A 333 17.65 -18.62 -22.06
C GLY A 333 19.07 -18.31 -22.56
N ASP A 334 20.02 -19.19 -22.27
CA ASP A 334 21.42 -18.99 -22.64
C ASP A 334 21.71 -19.55 -24.05
N LEU A 335 21.63 -18.70 -25.08
CA LEU A 335 21.99 -19.07 -26.45
C LEU A 335 23.49 -19.35 -26.62
N GLN A 336 24.34 -18.76 -25.78
CA GLN A 336 25.78 -18.97 -25.87
C GLN A 336 26.13 -20.37 -25.35
N ASP A 337 25.50 -20.83 -24.27
CA ASP A 337 25.65 -22.22 -23.83
C ASP A 337 24.93 -23.21 -24.78
N ALA A 338 23.78 -22.80 -25.33
CA ALA A 338 22.96 -23.64 -26.19
C ALA A 338 23.48 -23.81 -27.62
N PHE A 339 24.13 -22.81 -28.23
CA PHE A 339 24.61 -22.91 -29.61
C PHE A 339 25.99 -22.25 -29.81
N GLY A 340 26.55 -21.62 -28.77
CA GLY A 340 27.72 -20.76 -28.86
C GLY A 340 27.49 -19.53 -29.74
N LEU A 341 26.23 -19.07 -29.82
CA LEU A 341 25.82 -17.92 -30.62
C LEU A 341 25.45 -16.75 -29.68
N PRO A 342 25.69 -15.50 -30.12
CA PRO A 342 25.20 -14.33 -29.40
C PRO A 342 23.67 -14.28 -29.45
N ALA A 343 23.05 -13.64 -28.45
CA ALA A 343 21.58 -13.48 -28.38
C ALA A 343 20.97 -12.77 -29.62
N SER A 344 21.78 -12.02 -30.37
CA SER A 344 21.36 -11.34 -31.60
C SER A 344 21.47 -12.19 -32.88
N ALA A 345 21.94 -13.44 -32.80
CA ALA A 345 22.12 -14.28 -33.99
C ALA A 345 20.80 -14.80 -34.57
N ILE A 346 19.77 -14.96 -33.73
CA ILE A 346 18.46 -15.49 -34.12
C ILE A 346 17.38 -14.51 -33.64
N THR A 347 17.05 -13.53 -34.49
CA THR A 347 16.07 -12.47 -34.17
C THR A 347 14.75 -12.59 -34.93
N ASP A 348 14.70 -13.46 -35.94
CA ASP A 348 13.52 -13.75 -36.75
C ASP A 348 13.57 -15.19 -37.30
N LEU A 349 12.49 -15.60 -37.96
CA LEU A 349 12.40 -16.94 -38.54
C LEU A 349 13.33 -17.15 -39.74
N ALA A 350 13.74 -16.09 -40.44
CA ALA A 350 14.70 -16.18 -41.54
C ALA A 350 16.10 -16.53 -41.01
N SER A 351 16.53 -15.85 -39.95
CA SER A 351 17.78 -16.08 -39.25
C SER A 351 17.82 -17.47 -38.62
N LEU A 352 16.70 -17.92 -38.03
CA LEU A 352 16.58 -19.30 -37.53
C LEU A 352 16.76 -20.32 -38.67
N THR A 353 16.10 -20.10 -39.81
CA THR A 353 16.19 -21.01 -40.96
C THR A 353 17.60 -21.02 -41.57
N ALA A 354 18.31 -19.90 -41.55
CA ALA A 354 19.71 -19.82 -41.99
C ALA A 354 20.64 -20.70 -41.14
N HIS A 355 20.44 -20.72 -39.83
CA HIS A 355 21.20 -21.55 -38.89
C HIS A 355 20.72 -23.00 -38.79
N ALA A 356 19.57 -23.33 -39.39
CA ALA A 356 19.04 -24.69 -39.42
C ALA A 356 19.72 -25.56 -40.50
N HIS A 357 19.80 -26.87 -40.25
CA HIS A 357 20.34 -27.85 -41.18
C HIS A 357 19.63 -27.78 -42.54
N PRO A 358 20.35 -27.85 -43.68
CA PRO A 358 19.75 -27.69 -45.02
C PRO A 358 18.53 -28.57 -45.29
N GLU A 359 18.56 -29.83 -44.83
CA GLU A 359 17.45 -30.78 -44.96
C GLU A 359 16.20 -30.40 -44.14
N ASP A 360 16.38 -29.68 -43.02
CA ASP A 360 15.29 -29.38 -42.09
C ASP A 360 14.59 -28.05 -42.44
N ARG A 361 15.19 -27.22 -43.30
CA ARG A 361 14.70 -25.85 -43.62
C ARG A 361 13.30 -25.82 -44.20
N SER A 362 12.99 -26.71 -45.15
CA SER A 362 11.66 -26.77 -45.79
C SER A 362 10.58 -27.20 -44.79
N ARG A 363 10.88 -28.18 -43.95
CA ARG A 363 10.00 -28.67 -42.89
C ARG A 363 9.75 -27.61 -41.83
N LEU A 364 10.80 -26.90 -41.41
CA LEU A 364 10.73 -25.81 -40.44
C LEU A 364 9.86 -24.65 -40.96
N ALA A 365 10.01 -24.27 -42.23
CA ALA A 365 9.21 -23.22 -42.85
C ALA A 365 7.71 -23.58 -42.88
N MET A 366 7.37 -24.82 -43.27
CA MET A 366 5.98 -25.29 -43.27
C MET A 366 5.38 -25.32 -41.86
N HIS A 367 6.15 -25.78 -40.87
CA HIS A 367 5.73 -25.84 -39.47
C HIS A 367 5.37 -24.45 -38.90
N TRP A 368 6.23 -23.46 -39.14
CA TRP A 368 5.97 -22.10 -38.69
C TRP A 368 4.86 -21.39 -39.48
N ALA A 369 4.72 -21.69 -40.78
CA ALA A 369 3.60 -21.20 -41.58
C ALA A 369 2.25 -21.72 -41.05
N ALA A 370 2.16 -23.00 -40.69
CA ALA A 370 0.97 -23.59 -40.11
C ALA A 370 0.59 -22.92 -38.78
N ARG A 371 1.57 -22.66 -37.89
CA ARG A 371 1.29 -21.98 -36.61
C ARG A 371 0.86 -20.52 -36.78
N ARG A 372 1.41 -19.80 -37.77
CA ARG A 372 0.94 -18.45 -38.12
C ARG A 372 -0.51 -18.45 -38.60
N ALA A 373 -0.92 -19.51 -39.30
CA ALA A 373 -2.30 -19.71 -39.72
C ALA A 373 -3.23 -20.20 -38.58
N GLY A 374 -2.73 -20.32 -37.35
CA GLY A 374 -3.52 -20.71 -36.18
C GLY A 374 -3.63 -22.22 -35.95
N ALA A 375 -2.85 -23.04 -36.66
CA ALA A 375 -2.86 -24.49 -36.43
C ALA A 375 -2.40 -24.81 -35.00
N GLN A 376 -3.23 -25.53 -34.25
CA GLN A 376 -2.94 -25.96 -32.87
C GLN A 376 -2.19 -27.30 -32.80
N ASP A 377 -1.50 -27.70 -33.86
CA ASP A 377 -0.75 -28.95 -33.85
C ASP A 377 0.35 -28.91 -32.78
N ARG A 378 0.24 -29.83 -31.81
CA ARG A 378 1.16 -29.97 -30.66
C ARG A 378 2.24 -31.01 -30.90
N THR A 379 2.31 -31.59 -32.10
CA THR A 379 3.39 -32.52 -32.43
C THR A 379 4.73 -31.80 -32.32
N PRO A 380 5.71 -32.38 -31.59
CA PRO A 380 7.01 -31.76 -31.47
C PRO A 380 7.74 -31.81 -32.82
N LEU A 381 8.23 -30.66 -33.28
CA LEU A 381 9.13 -30.63 -34.44
C LEU A 381 10.55 -30.88 -33.95
N LEU A 382 11.20 -31.89 -34.52
CA LEU A 382 12.64 -32.11 -34.36
C LEU A 382 13.37 -31.47 -35.54
N PHE A 383 14.37 -30.65 -35.26
CA PHE A 383 15.23 -30.01 -36.25
C PHE A 383 16.62 -29.77 -35.68
N ARG A 384 17.61 -29.60 -36.55
CA ARG A 384 19.01 -29.40 -36.19
C ARG A 384 19.43 -27.95 -36.40
N VAL A 385 20.16 -27.39 -35.43
CA VAL A 385 20.70 -26.02 -35.47
C VAL A 385 22.23 -26.06 -35.38
N ALA A 386 22.91 -25.25 -36.19
CA ALA A 386 24.36 -25.19 -36.23
C ALA A 386 24.94 -24.72 -34.89
N HIS A 387 25.97 -25.42 -34.42
CA HIS A 387 26.72 -25.03 -33.23
C HIS A 387 28.03 -24.34 -33.64
N SER A 388 28.42 -23.25 -32.97
CA SER A 388 29.64 -22.49 -33.31
C SER A 388 30.93 -23.30 -33.19
N ALA A 389 30.98 -24.25 -32.25
CA ALA A 389 32.09 -25.19 -32.09
C ALA A 389 32.12 -26.34 -33.14
N GLY A 390 31.27 -26.27 -34.16
CA GLY A 390 31.09 -27.31 -35.18
C GLY A 390 30.04 -28.36 -34.79
N GLY A 391 29.41 -28.93 -35.82
CA GLY A 391 28.31 -29.89 -35.67
C GLY A 391 26.92 -29.26 -35.56
N TRP A 392 25.95 -30.12 -35.33
CA TRP A 392 24.52 -29.83 -35.35
C TRP A 392 23.88 -30.24 -34.04
N ARG A 393 23.28 -29.29 -33.32
CA ARG A 393 22.55 -29.58 -32.09
C ARG A 393 21.10 -29.91 -32.40
N LEU A 394 20.63 -31.04 -31.90
CA LEU A 394 19.23 -31.43 -32.05
C LEU A 394 18.34 -30.55 -31.16
N VAL A 395 17.26 -30.03 -31.72
CA VAL A 395 16.28 -29.20 -31.03
C VAL A 395 14.89 -29.81 -31.20
N SER A 396 14.18 -29.98 -30.08
CA SER A 396 12.77 -30.35 -30.08
C SER A 396 11.92 -29.15 -29.74
N ASP A 397 11.16 -28.67 -30.73
CA ASP A 397 10.23 -27.56 -30.58
C ASP A 397 8.85 -28.04 -30.15
N ARG A 398 8.36 -27.48 -29.03
CA ARG A 398 6.96 -27.57 -28.60
C ARG A 398 6.42 -26.18 -28.32
N GLY A 399 5.53 -25.70 -29.17
CA GLY A 399 4.81 -24.46 -28.95
C GLY A 399 3.42 -24.47 -29.53
N SER A 400 2.67 -23.42 -29.23
CA SER A 400 1.31 -23.24 -29.70
C SER A 400 1.03 -21.77 -30.00
N PRO A 401 0.22 -21.46 -31.02
CA PRO A 401 -0.30 -20.12 -31.23
C PRO A 401 -1.25 -19.74 -30.08
N LEU A 402 -1.15 -18.51 -29.61
CA LEU A 402 -2.15 -17.84 -28.77
C LEU A 402 -2.93 -16.87 -29.66
N SER A 403 -4.25 -17.02 -29.66
CA SER A 403 -5.16 -16.13 -30.38
C SER A 403 -5.47 -14.87 -29.59
N ASP A 404 -5.66 -13.75 -30.29
CA ASP A 404 -6.25 -12.54 -29.73
C ASP A 404 -7.79 -12.66 -29.65
N PHE A 405 -8.43 -11.66 -29.04
CA PHE A 405 -9.89 -11.57 -28.92
C PHE A 405 -10.63 -11.55 -30.28
N ASP A 406 -9.96 -11.17 -31.36
CA ASP A 406 -10.50 -11.13 -32.73
C ASP A 406 -10.34 -12.46 -33.49
N GLY A 407 -9.72 -13.47 -32.87
CA GLY A 407 -9.45 -14.78 -33.47
C GLY A 407 -8.18 -14.85 -34.33
N SER A 408 -7.47 -13.74 -34.53
CA SER A 408 -6.15 -13.72 -35.16
C SER A 408 -5.06 -14.28 -34.23
N VAL A 409 -3.92 -14.70 -34.78
CA VAL A 409 -2.80 -15.19 -33.94
C VAL A 409 -2.00 -13.99 -33.42
N ALA A 410 -2.14 -13.70 -32.13
CA ALA A 410 -1.40 -12.61 -31.48
C ALA A 410 0.08 -12.95 -31.33
N VAL A 411 0.38 -14.16 -30.85
CA VAL A 411 1.74 -14.61 -30.51
C VAL A 411 1.84 -16.11 -30.70
N VAL A 412 2.99 -16.60 -31.17
CA VAL A 412 3.34 -18.02 -31.08
C VAL A 412 4.40 -18.18 -30.00
N ALA A 413 4.11 -18.95 -28.96
CA ALA A 413 5.04 -19.17 -27.86
C ALA A 413 5.28 -20.67 -27.65
N GLY A 414 6.49 -21.00 -27.20
CA GLY A 414 6.86 -22.39 -26.96
C GLY A 414 8.23 -22.54 -26.33
N MET A 415 8.64 -23.79 -26.22
CA MET A 415 9.93 -24.17 -25.66
C MET A 415 10.67 -25.07 -26.64
N TRP A 416 11.98 -24.86 -26.70
CA TRP A 416 12.95 -25.70 -27.36
C TRP A 416 13.67 -26.50 -26.30
N ARG A 417 13.53 -27.82 -26.39
CA ARG A 417 14.36 -28.74 -25.60
C ARG A 417 15.62 -29.04 -26.40
N LEU A 418 16.76 -28.78 -25.80
CA LEU A 418 18.07 -29.02 -26.40
C LEU A 418 18.45 -30.50 -26.21
N GLY A 419 18.85 -31.14 -27.30
CA GLY A 419 19.40 -32.49 -27.33
C GLY A 419 20.93 -32.48 -27.45
N GLU A 420 21.48 -33.64 -27.80
CA GLU A 420 22.91 -33.81 -28.02
C GLU A 420 23.41 -33.07 -29.28
N ILE A 421 24.72 -32.84 -29.33
CA ILE A 421 25.39 -32.26 -30.51
C ILE A 421 25.88 -33.42 -31.37
N GLU A 422 25.30 -33.57 -32.54
CA GLU A 422 25.78 -34.46 -33.59
C GLU A 422 26.97 -33.80 -34.28
N ARG A 423 28.14 -34.44 -34.22
CA ARG A 423 29.26 -34.09 -35.09
C ARG A 423 29.19 -35.03 -36.28
N GLU A 424 29.14 -34.48 -37.49
CA GLU A 424 29.42 -35.31 -38.67
C GLU A 424 30.79 -35.96 -38.44
N PRO A 425 30.90 -37.29 -38.65
CA PRO A 425 32.20 -37.95 -38.55
C PRO A 425 33.15 -37.21 -39.48
N ALA A 426 34.30 -36.80 -38.95
CA ALA A 426 35.35 -36.20 -39.74
C ALA A 426 35.60 -37.11 -40.93
N ASP A 427 35.29 -36.62 -42.12
CA ASP A 427 35.40 -37.36 -43.35
C ASP A 427 36.82 -37.91 -43.41
N ALA A 428 36.94 -39.24 -43.31
CA ALA A 428 38.19 -39.96 -43.44
C ALA A 428 38.62 -39.86 -44.91
N SER A 429 39.12 -38.69 -45.28
CA SER A 429 39.62 -38.36 -46.60
C SER A 429 41.15 -38.41 -46.56
N GLN A 430 41.62 -39.61 -46.93
CA GLN A 430 42.86 -39.99 -47.64
C GLN A 430 44.16 -39.23 -47.37
#